data_AF-A0A7Y3XML5-F1
#
_entry.id   AF-A0A7Y3XML5-F1
#
_cell.length_a   1.000
_cell.length_b   1.000
_cell.length_c   1.000
_cell.angle_alpha   90.00
_cell.angle_beta   90.00
_cell.angle_gamma   90.00
#
_symmetry.space_group_name_H-M   'P 1'
#
loop_
_entity.id
_entity.type
_entity.pdbx_description
1 polymer ?
#
loop_
_entity_poly.entity_id
_entity_poly.type
_entity_poly.pdbx_seq_one_letter_code
_entity_poly.pdbx_strand_id
1 'polypeptide(L)'
;MRIHFVVFLLMVSLLVIRPIPRSSTLEAGQDDLRLQLRQMEEVIKNQQAMLEALKIKVEAHEKVEQLSTADQDKIIGEKIEAYLHKEQFEGNLAKMLRPPVEIGYKKGFYFQTSDGRFNMRMTGRLQMRYGYEDRDATGDDDSSYSLRRARLKWDGYAYDHFKYKIELALKSTGTKSTSSSDKDMAKAVELVDWWAEYGKYNFAKIRFGQWKVPFNRQRVVSFLRTADD
;
A
#
# COMPACT_ATOMS: atom_id res chain seq x y z
N MET A 1 1.14 -19.17 23.16
CA MET A 1 2.13 -19.75 24.11
C MET A 1 2.04 -19.24 25.55
N ARG A 2 1.07 -18.39 25.93
CA ARG A 2 0.95 -17.87 27.32
C ARG A 2 -0.11 -18.57 28.19
N ILE A 3 -1.06 -19.30 27.60
CA ILE A 3 -2.15 -19.95 28.35
C ILE A 3 -1.72 -21.32 28.91
N HIS A 4 -0.86 -22.07 28.19
CA HIS A 4 -0.39 -23.38 28.65
C HIS A 4 0.62 -23.30 29.81
N PHE A 5 1.29 -22.16 29.99
CA PHE A 5 2.25 -21.95 31.07
C PHE A 5 1.55 -21.65 32.41
N VAL A 6 0.35 -21.06 32.38
CA VAL A 6 -0.46 -20.76 33.59
C VAL A 6 -1.15 -22.02 34.11
N VAL A 7 -1.60 -22.91 33.22
CA VAL A 7 -2.24 -24.18 33.60
C VAL A 7 -1.22 -25.16 34.21
N PHE A 8 0.02 -25.14 33.75
CA PHE A 8 1.10 -25.97 34.30
C PHE A 8 1.52 -25.54 35.73
N LEU A 9 1.38 -24.25 36.05
CA LEU A 9 1.74 -23.70 37.37
C LEU A 9 0.65 -23.97 38.44
N LEU A 10 -0.62 -24.11 38.03
CA LEU A 10 -1.74 -24.48 38.91
C LEU A 10 -1.76 -25.98 39.27
N MET A 11 -1.23 -26.85 38.41
CA MET A 11 -1.20 -28.30 38.65
C MET A 11 -0.12 -28.75 39.64
N VAL A 12 0.90 -27.91 39.90
CA VAL A 12 1.99 -28.23 40.83
C VAL A 12 1.66 -27.83 42.28
N SER A 13 0.64 -26.99 42.53
CA SER A 13 0.27 -26.55 43.87
C SER A 13 -0.70 -27.46 44.62
N LEU A 14 -1.20 -28.54 44.00
CA LEU A 14 -2.23 -29.40 44.59
C LEU A 14 -1.70 -30.69 45.26
N LEU A 15 -0.37 -30.86 45.35
CA LEU A 15 0.25 -32.10 45.83
C LEU A 15 0.84 -32.03 47.26
N VAL A 16 0.26 -31.25 48.18
CA VAL A 16 0.69 -31.30 49.60
C VAL A 16 -0.47 -31.00 50.56
N ILE A 17 -1.27 -32.01 50.97
CA ILE A 17 -1.96 -32.02 52.27
C ILE A 17 -1.97 -33.45 52.84
N ARG A 18 -1.47 -33.59 54.08
CA ARG A 18 -1.30 -34.83 54.89
C ARG A 18 -2.62 -35.28 55.58
N PRO A 19 -2.77 -36.55 56.00
CA PRO A 19 -3.97 -37.05 56.68
C PRO A 19 -3.84 -37.05 58.22
N ILE A 20 -4.97 -36.88 58.95
CA ILE A 20 -5.11 -37.10 60.40
C ILE A 20 -6.47 -37.81 60.68
N PRO A 21 -6.57 -38.70 61.71
CA PRO A 21 -7.41 -39.90 61.68
C PRO A 21 -8.76 -39.81 62.41
N ARG A 22 -9.54 -40.90 62.22
CA ARG A 22 -10.82 -41.25 62.86
C ARG A 22 -10.73 -41.40 64.39
N SER A 23 -11.81 -41.06 65.09
CA SER A 23 -12.31 -41.88 66.20
C SER A 23 -13.79 -41.62 66.49
N SER A 24 -14.40 -42.64 67.07
CA SER A 24 -15.82 -42.93 67.26
C SER A 24 -16.24 -42.77 68.71
N THR A 25 -17.44 -42.26 68.97
CA THR A 25 -18.26 -42.65 70.13
C THR A 25 -19.75 -42.52 69.80
N LEU A 26 -20.42 -43.67 69.80
CA LEU A 26 -21.85 -43.87 69.60
C LEU A 26 -22.55 -43.67 70.96
N GLU A 27 -23.82 -43.27 70.95
CA GLU A 27 -24.76 -43.11 72.09
C GLU A 27 -25.04 -41.69 72.63
N ALA A 28 -24.18 -40.68 72.46
CA ALA A 28 -24.61 -39.27 72.57
C ALA A 28 -25.05 -38.66 71.22
N GLY A 29 -24.88 -39.42 70.14
CA GLY A 29 -25.03 -38.92 68.77
C GLY A 29 -26.44 -38.97 68.19
N GLN A 30 -27.42 -39.63 68.81
CA GLN A 30 -28.76 -39.77 68.22
C GLN A 30 -29.63 -38.52 68.38
N ASP A 31 -29.57 -37.85 69.54
CA ASP A 31 -30.32 -36.61 69.77
C ASP A 31 -29.67 -35.43 69.04
N ASP A 32 -28.32 -35.37 69.02
CA ASP A 32 -27.57 -34.41 68.20
C ASP A 32 -27.80 -34.62 66.69
N LEU A 33 -27.94 -35.87 66.22
CA LEU A 33 -28.31 -36.15 64.83
C LEU A 33 -29.67 -35.59 64.47
N ARG A 34 -30.67 -35.75 65.36
CA ARG A 34 -32.03 -35.26 65.11
C ARG A 34 -32.06 -33.74 65.07
N LEU A 35 -31.26 -33.09 65.91
CA LEU A 35 -31.13 -31.64 65.93
C LEU A 35 -30.45 -31.14 64.65
N GLN A 36 -29.38 -31.81 64.22
CA GLN A 36 -28.71 -31.53 62.94
C GLN A 36 -29.64 -31.77 61.75
N LEU A 37 -30.47 -32.82 61.77
CA LEU A 37 -31.45 -33.09 60.71
C LEU A 37 -32.50 -31.98 60.60
N ARG A 38 -33.01 -31.45 61.73
CA ARG A 38 -33.93 -30.31 61.71
C ARG A 38 -33.27 -29.03 61.20
N GLN A 39 -32.06 -28.74 61.67
CA GLN A 39 -31.29 -27.59 61.19
C GLN A 39 -30.99 -27.71 59.69
N MET A 40 -30.69 -28.91 59.22
CA MET A 40 -30.44 -29.18 57.81
C MET A 40 -31.73 -29.04 56.98
N GLU A 41 -32.88 -29.47 57.50
CA GLU A 41 -34.19 -29.29 56.84
C GLU A 41 -34.53 -27.80 56.68
N GLU A 42 -34.29 -27.00 57.72
CA GLU A 42 -34.51 -25.54 57.67
C GLU A 42 -33.54 -24.84 56.70
N VAL A 43 -32.27 -25.25 56.70
CA VAL A 43 -31.27 -24.75 55.74
C VAL A 43 -31.63 -25.12 54.31
N ILE A 44 -32.08 -26.35 54.04
CA ILE A 44 -32.53 -26.78 52.72
C ILE A 44 -33.71 -25.94 52.25
N LYS A 45 -34.67 -25.67 53.13
CA LYS A 45 -35.84 -24.83 52.81
C LYS A 45 -35.44 -23.38 52.49
N ASN A 46 -34.52 -22.82 53.27
CA ASN A 46 -33.98 -21.48 53.03
C ASN A 46 -33.15 -21.42 51.75
N GLN A 47 -32.38 -22.47 51.44
CA GLN A 47 -31.64 -22.60 50.19
C GLN A 47 -32.57 -22.72 48.98
N GLN A 48 -33.66 -23.47 49.10
CA GLN A 48 -34.69 -23.57 48.04
C GLN A 48 -35.33 -22.22 47.74
N ALA A 49 -35.73 -21.47 48.79
CA ALA A 49 -36.28 -20.12 48.60
C ALA A 49 -35.26 -19.15 47.98
N MET A 50 -33.98 -19.24 48.37
CA MET A 50 -32.91 -18.45 47.79
C MET A 50 -32.65 -18.80 46.31
N LEU A 51 -32.73 -20.08 45.95
CA LEU A 51 -32.59 -20.55 44.56
C LEU A 51 -33.73 -20.05 43.67
N GLU A 52 -34.97 -20.08 44.16
CA GLU A 52 -36.11 -19.53 43.44
C GLU A 52 -35.95 -18.01 43.21
N ALA A 53 -35.54 -17.27 44.24
CA ALA A 53 -35.28 -15.84 44.12
C ALA A 53 -34.13 -15.52 43.15
N LEU A 54 -33.06 -16.33 43.13
CA LEU A 54 -31.97 -16.19 42.16
C LEU A 54 -32.45 -16.49 40.74
N LYS A 55 -33.24 -17.55 40.55
CA LYS A 55 -33.78 -17.93 39.24
C LYS A 55 -34.63 -16.81 38.64
N ILE A 56 -35.50 -16.19 39.44
CA ILE A 56 -36.31 -15.03 39.02
C ILE A 56 -35.43 -13.84 38.61
N LYS A 57 -34.37 -13.55 39.39
CA LYS A 57 -33.44 -12.45 39.07
C LYS A 57 -32.65 -12.70 37.79
N VAL A 58 -32.22 -13.94 37.53
CA VAL A 58 -31.50 -14.32 36.30
C VAL A 58 -32.42 -14.21 35.09
N GLU A 59 -33.66 -14.70 35.18
CA GLU A 59 -34.63 -14.61 34.08
C GLU A 59 -35.00 -13.16 33.73
N ALA A 60 -35.10 -12.29 34.75
CA ALA A 60 -35.29 -10.85 34.55
C ALA A 60 -34.06 -10.19 33.89
N HIS A 61 -32.85 -10.58 34.27
CA HIS A 61 -31.62 -10.08 33.66
C HIS A 61 -31.46 -10.52 32.21
N GLU A 62 -31.80 -11.77 31.89
CA GLU A 62 -31.73 -12.33 30.54
C GLU A 62 -32.71 -11.64 29.58
N LYS A 63 -33.93 -11.36 30.03
CA LYS A 63 -34.93 -10.61 29.24
C LYS A 63 -34.51 -9.16 28.97
N VAL A 64 -33.89 -8.49 29.95
CA VAL A 64 -33.39 -7.12 29.80
C VAL A 64 -32.17 -7.07 28.87
N GLU A 65 -31.30 -8.07 28.91
CA GLU A 65 -30.11 -8.18 28.03
C GLU A 65 -30.48 -8.43 26.56
N GLN A 66 -31.52 -9.25 26.31
CA GLN A 66 -32.02 -9.51 24.95
C GLN A 66 -32.72 -8.28 24.33
N LEU A 67 -33.41 -7.46 25.13
CA LEU A 67 -34.02 -6.21 24.66
C LEU A 67 -32.96 -5.12 24.38
N SER A 68 -31.90 -5.06 25.20
CA SER A 68 -30.83 -4.07 25.03
C SER A 68 -29.94 -4.33 23.82
N THR A 69 -29.67 -5.59 23.48
CA THR A 69 -28.78 -5.96 22.35
C THR A 69 -29.48 -5.80 21.01
N ALA A 70 -30.76 -6.18 20.91
CA ALA A 70 -31.55 -6.05 19.69
C ALA A 70 -31.74 -4.59 19.22
N ASP A 71 -31.83 -3.64 20.16
CA ASP A 71 -31.94 -2.21 19.83
C ASP A 71 -30.59 -1.60 19.45
N GLN A 72 -29.49 -2.02 20.11
CA GLN A 72 -28.13 -1.61 19.75
C GLN A 72 -27.76 -2.07 18.34
N ASP A 73 -28.07 -3.32 18.00
CA ASP A 73 -27.74 -3.91 16.70
C ASP A 73 -28.49 -3.23 15.54
N LYS A 74 -29.73 -2.79 15.77
CA LYS A 74 -30.51 -2.02 14.78
C LYS A 74 -29.93 -0.61 14.57
N ILE A 75 -29.56 0.08 15.65
CA ILE A 75 -28.94 1.43 15.57
C ILE A 75 -27.57 1.36 14.89
N ILE A 76 -26.80 0.30 15.15
CA ILE A 76 -25.51 0.04 14.51
C ILE A 76 -25.71 -0.28 13.03
N GLY A 77 -26.69 -1.13 12.68
CA GLY A 77 -27.06 -1.44 11.30
C GLY A 77 -27.45 -0.19 10.50
N GLU A 78 -28.33 0.65 11.06
CA GLU A 78 -28.76 1.91 10.43
C GLU A 78 -27.60 2.90 10.26
N LYS A 79 -26.69 3.01 11.24
CA LYS A 79 -25.47 3.81 11.10
C LYS A 79 -24.54 3.26 10.02
N ILE A 80 -24.33 1.95 9.97
CA ILE A 80 -23.48 1.30 8.96
C ILE A 80 -24.06 1.53 7.56
N GLU A 81 -25.37 1.37 7.38
CA GLU A 81 -26.06 1.64 6.12
C GLU A 81 -25.97 3.11 5.72
N ALA A 82 -26.10 4.05 6.66
CA ALA A 82 -25.88 5.48 6.41
C ALA A 82 -24.42 5.80 6.00
N TYR A 83 -23.44 5.04 6.49
CA TYR A 83 -22.05 5.14 6.05
C TYR A 83 -21.79 4.45 4.70
N LEU A 84 -22.51 3.37 4.38
CA LEU A 84 -22.42 2.66 3.11
C LEU A 84 -23.11 3.40 1.95
N HIS A 85 -24.25 4.05 2.18
CA HIS A 85 -25.03 4.76 1.16
C HIS A 85 -24.41 6.08 0.68
N LYS A 86 -23.30 6.51 1.30
CA LYS A 86 -22.54 7.64 0.79
C LYS A 86 -21.81 7.14 -0.46
N GLU A 87 -22.30 7.44 -1.66
CA GLU A 87 -21.65 7.17 -2.97
C GLU A 87 -20.15 7.56 -3.00
N GLN A 88 -19.75 8.44 -2.08
CA GLN A 88 -18.37 8.81 -1.80
C GLN A 88 -17.51 7.62 -1.30
N PHE A 89 -18.06 6.65 -0.58
CA PHE A 89 -17.31 5.51 -0.03
C PHE A 89 -16.86 4.56 -1.11
N GLU A 90 -17.71 4.20 -2.09
CA GLU A 90 -17.26 3.35 -3.21
C GLU A 90 -16.19 4.04 -4.05
N GLY A 91 -16.36 5.34 -4.32
CA GLY A 91 -15.35 6.14 -5.02
C GLY A 91 -14.04 6.29 -4.23
N ASN A 92 -14.12 6.43 -2.91
CA ASN A 92 -12.96 6.53 -2.03
C ASN A 92 -12.28 5.17 -1.80
N LEU A 93 -13.05 4.09 -1.71
CA LEU A 93 -12.55 2.72 -1.62
C LEU A 93 -11.86 2.33 -2.93
N ALA A 94 -12.45 2.67 -4.08
CA ALA A 94 -11.81 2.48 -5.39
C ALA A 94 -10.52 3.32 -5.52
N LYS A 95 -10.48 4.54 -4.99
CA LYS A 95 -9.24 5.35 -4.93
C LYS A 95 -8.19 4.76 -3.98
N MET A 96 -8.61 4.21 -2.84
CA MET A 96 -7.72 3.54 -1.87
C MET A 96 -7.20 2.19 -2.36
N LEU A 97 -7.98 1.46 -3.14
CA LEU A 97 -7.63 0.16 -3.73
C LEU A 97 -6.80 0.29 -5.01
N ARG A 98 -6.78 1.46 -5.65
CA ARG A 98 -5.88 1.72 -6.79
C ARG A 98 -4.44 1.63 -6.29
N PRO A 99 -3.54 0.94 -7.02
CA PRO A 99 -2.13 0.98 -6.69
C PRO A 99 -1.69 2.45 -6.66
N PRO A 100 -0.88 2.86 -5.67
CA PRO A 100 -0.49 4.26 -5.48
C PRO A 100 0.24 4.83 -6.71
N VAL A 101 0.78 3.95 -7.55
CA VAL A 101 1.45 4.28 -8.80
C VAL A 101 0.95 3.34 -9.90
N GLU A 102 0.46 3.92 -10.98
CA GLU A 102 0.25 3.26 -12.26
C GLU A 102 1.57 3.26 -13.05
N ILE A 103 2.02 2.06 -13.40
CA ILE A 103 3.22 1.85 -14.24
C ILE A 103 2.74 1.22 -15.54
N GLY A 104 3.10 1.83 -16.66
CA GLY A 104 2.69 1.32 -17.96
C GLY A 104 3.66 1.69 -19.08
N TYR A 105 3.30 1.28 -20.30
CA TYR A 105 4.05 1.59 -21.51
C TYR A 105 3.15 2.24 -22.55
N LYS A 106 3.40 3.52 -22.87
CA LYS A 106 2.70 4.27 -23.92
C LYS A 106 3.69 5.18 -24.63
N LYS A 107 4.21 4.73 -25.77
CA LYS A 107 5.29 5.39 -26.52
C LYS A 107 6.52 5.71 -25.63
N GLY A 108 6.76 4.88 -24.61
CA GLY A 108 7.71 5.09 -23.51
C GLY A 108 7.16 4.52 -22.20
N PHE A 109 8.04 4.19 -21.26
CA PHE A 109 7.64 3.78 -19.91
C PHE A 109 7.11 4.99 -19.15
N TYR A 110 5.93 4.90 -18.55
CA TYR A 110 5.38 5.98 -17.74
C TYR A 110 5.07 5.50 -16.33
N PHE A 111 5.22 6.43 -15.39
CA PHE A 111 4.94 6.31 -13.98
C PHE A 111 3.97 7.43 -13.63
N GLN A 112 2.74 7.10 -13.32
CA GLN A 112 1.71 8.07 -12.97
C GLN A 112 1.16 7.74 -11.58
N THR A 113 1.04 8.76 -10.73
CA THR A 113 0.39 8.59 -9.42
C THR A 113 -1.12 8.45 -9.60
N SER A 114 -1.77 7.65 -8.76
CA SER A 114 -3.24 7.49 -8.78
C SER A 114 -3.99 8.82 -8.54
N ASP A 115 -3.35 9.75 -7.83
CA ASP A 115 -3.82 11.12 -7.60
C ASP A 115 -3.71 12.02 -8.84
N GLY A 116 -3.01 11.59 -9.89
CA GLY A 116 -2.84 12.33 -11.14
C GLY A 116 -1.90 13.54 -11.05
N ARG A 117 -1.39 13.87 -9.87
CA ARG A 117 -0.55 15.06 -9.58
C ARG A 117 0.90 14.91 -10.04
N PHE A 118 1.36 13.69 -10.23
CA PHE A 118 2.73 13.40 -10.67
C PHE A 118 2.72 12.38 -11.81
N ASN A 119 3.48 12.69 -12.85
CA ASN A 119 3.72 11.82 -13.98
C ASN A 119 5.17 11.97 -14.46
N MET A 120 5.81 10.84 -14.71
CA MET A 120 7.13 10.76 -15.34
C MET A 120 7.09 9.75 -16.48
N ARG A 121 7.53 10.15 -17.67
CA ARG A 121 7.71 9.29 -18.83
C ARG A 121 9.18 9.20 -19.20
N MET A 122 9.68 7.97 -19.32
CA MET A 122 11.00 7.63 -19.82
C MET A 122 10.88 7.03 -21.23
N THR A 123 11.51 7.67 -22.21
CA THR A 123 11.53 7.25 -23.60
C THR A 123 12.96 7.04 -24.06
N GLY A 124 13.29 5.82 -24.51
CA GLY A 124 14.55 5.52 -25.19
C GLY A 124 14.38 5.51 -26.70
N ARG A 125 15.35 6.05 -27.43
CA ARG A 125 15.42 5.94 -28.90
C ARG A 125 16.78 5.41 -29.31
N LEU A 126 16.78 4.26 -29.96
CA LEU A 126 17.97 3.64 -30.55
C LEU A 126 17.85 3.66 -32.08
N GLN A 127 18.88 4.14 -32.76
CA GLN A 127 18.96 4.14 -34.21
C GLN A 127 20.34 3.65 -34.66
N MET A 128 20.34 2.43 -35.19
CA MET A 128 21.48 1.84 -35.86
C MET A 128 21.45 2.20 -37.34
N ARG A 129 22.62 2.33 -37.96
CA ARG A 129 22.77 2.50 -39.41
C ARG A 129 23.83 1.54 -39.89
N TYR A 130 23.44 0.72 -40.84
CA TYR A 130 24.33 -0.04 -41.70
C TYR A 130 24.32 0.62 -43.08
N GLY A 131 25.48 0.80 -43.68
CA GLY A 131 25.64 1.33 -45.02
C GLY A 131 26.72 0.54 -45.75
N TYR A 132 26.41 0.12 -46.96
CA TYR A 132 27.35 -0.52 -47.88
C TYR A 132 27.52 0.41 -49.07
N GLU A 133 28.75 0.77 -49.37
CA GLU A 133 29.10 1.65 -50.47
C GLU A 133 29.95 0.86 -51.47
N ASP A 134 29.34 0.57 -52.62
CA ASP A 134 29.98 -0.08 -53.75
C ASP A 134 30.71 0.99 -54.58
N ARG A 135 32.02 0.81 -54.78
CA ARG A 135 32.88 1.77 -55.50
C ARG A 135 33.30 1.18 -56.84
N ASP A 136 32.43 1.40 -57.81
CA ASP A 136 32.41 0.81 -59.16
C ASP A 136 33.58 1.17 -60.12
N ALA A 137 34.77 1.54 -59.62
CA ALA A 137 35.88 1.79 -60.54
C ALA A 137 37.31 1.62 -60.00
N THR A 138 37.58 1.74 -58.69
CA THR A 138 38.99 1.66 -58.20
C THR A 138 39.17 1.56 -56.68
N GLY A 139 38.17 1.10 -55.92
CA GLY A 139 38.29 0.98 -54.47
C GLY A 139 37.62 -0.26 -53.91
N ASP A 140 38.15 -0.78 -52.80
CA ASP A 140 37.52 -1.85 -52.03
C ASP A 140 36.12 -1.40 -51.55
N ASP A 141 35.17 -2.33 -51.59
CA ASP A 141 33.84 -2.18 -51.02
C ASP A 141 33.94 -1.79 -49.54
N ASP A 142 33.25 -0.71 -49.15
CA ASP A 142 33.24 -0.26 -47.76
C ASP A 142 31.91 -0.58 -47.10
N SER A 143 31.98 -1.28 -45.96
CA SER A 143 30.83 -1.57 -45.12
C SER A 143 30.97 -0.82 -43.81
N SER A 144 30.04 0.10 -43.56
CA SER A 144 30.02 0.94 -42.37
C SER A 144 28.87 0.54 -41.45
N TYR A 145 29.21 0.27 -40.18
CA TYR A 145 28.24 0.09 -39.11
C TYR A 145 28.40 1.22 -38.09
N SER A 146 27.31 1.93 -37.81
CA SER A 146 27.32 3.04 -36.86
C SER A 146 26.05 3.10 -36.02
N LEU A 147 26.21 3.33 -34.71
CA LEU A 147 25.10 3.68 -33.85
C LEU A 147 24.87 5.19 -33.93
N ARG A 148 23.98 5.61 -34.84
CA ARG A 148 23.72 7.02 -35.15
C ARG A 148 23.14 7.79 -33.97
N ARG A 149 22.20 7.19 -33.23
CA ARG A 149 21.50 7.86 -32.13
C ARG A 149 21.15 6.86 -31.05
N ALA A 150 21.65 7.09 -29.84
CA ALA A 150 21.11 6.51 -28.63
C ALA A 150 20.66 7.69 -27.76
N ARG A 151 19.35 7.86 -27.57
CA ARG A 151 18.79 8.97 -26.79
C ARG A 151 17.92 8.45 -25.67
N LEU A 152 18.02 9.09 -24.52
CA LEU A 152 17.15 8.88 -23.39
C LEU A 152 16.47 10.20 -23.07
N LYS A 153 15.14 10.18 -22.99
CA LYS A 153 14.32 11.34 -22.71
C LYS A 153 13.48 11.03 -21.48
N TRP A 154 13.52 11.93 -20.51
CA TRP A 154 12.62 11.96 -19.36
C TRP A 154 11.77 13.22 -19.47
N ASP A 155 10.47 13.05 -19.58
CA ASP A 155 9.51 14.14 -19.61
C ASP A 155 8.37 13.87 -18.65
N GLY A 156 7.85 14.92 -18.02
CA GLY A 156 6.85 14.75 -17.00
C GLY A 156 6.30 16.05 -16.46
N TYR A 157 5.38 15.91 -15.52
CA TYR A 157 4.88 17.01 -14.73
C TYR A 157 4.80 16.58 -13.26
N ALA A 158 5.17 17.49 -12.38
CA ALA A 158 5.13 17.30 -10.94
C ALA A 158 4.31 18.43 -10.36
N TYR A 159 3.20 18.11 -9.69
CA TYR A 159 2.17 19.08 -9.36
C TYR A 159 1.59 19.74 -10.62
N ASP A 160 0.35 20.24 -10.56
CA ASP A 160 -0.37 20.73 -11.76
C ASP A 160 0.34 21.88 -12.51
N HIS A 161 1.41 22.45 -11.94
CA HIS A 161 2.07 23.66 -12.38
C HIS A 161 3.54 23.50 -12.78
N PHE A 162 4.21 22.37 -12.50
CA PHE A 162 5.63 22.21 -12.83
C PHE A 162 5.81 21.10 -13.87
N LYS A 163 6.42 21.46 -15.00
CA LYS A 163 6.73 20.57 -16.11
C LYS A 163 8.22 20.49 -16.28
N TYR A 164 8.73 19.32 -16.63
CA TYR A 164 10.15 19.14 -16.84
C TYR A 164 10.40 18.25 -18.05
N LYS A 165 11.54 18.48 -18.69
CA LYS A 165 12.07 17.65 -19.76
C LYS A 165 13.58 17.60 -19.66
N ILE A 166 14.15 16.41 -19.76
CA ILE A 166 15.59 16.15 -19.85
C ILE A 166 15.82 15.17 -20.99
N GLU A 167 16.68 15.50 -21.95
CA GLU A 167 17.04 14.65 -23.08
C GLU A 167 18.57 14.49 -23.12
N LEU A 168 19.02 13.25 -22.90
CA LEU A 168 20.42 12.84 -23.03
C LEU A 168 20.63 12.09 -24.35
N ALA A 169 21.73 12.36 -25.02
CA ALA A 169 22.19 11.61 -26.19
C ALA A 169 23.54 10.97 -25.92
N LEU A 170 23.60 9.66 -26.05
CA LEU A 170 24.84 8.91 -26.08
C LEU A 170 25.38 8.97 -27.51
N LYS A 171 26.57 9.55 -27.67
CA LYS A 171 27.29 9.58 -28.94
C LYS A 171 28.12 8.32 -29.07
N SER A 172 27.94 7.60 -30.17
CA SER A 172 28.88 6.57 -30.58
C SER A 172 30.12 7.29 -31.12
N THR A 173 31.22 7.23 -30.37
CA THR A 173 32.54 7.67 -30.84
C THR A 173 32.98 6.71 -31.94
N GLY A 174 32.49 6.95 -33.16
CA GLY A 174 32.94 6.24 -34.35
C GLY A 174 34.43 6.51 -34.57
N THR A 175 35.21 5.44 -34.53
CA THR A 175 36.59 5.32 -35.05
C THR A 175 37.69 6.00 -34.21
N LYS A 176 38.46 5.14 -33.52
CA LYS A 176 39.80 5.39 -32.93
C LYS A 176 39.91 6.52 -31.90
N SER A 177 39.54 6.23 -30.64
CA SER A 177 40.10 6.95 -29.49
C SER A 177 41.01 6.01 -28.71
N THR A 178 42.25 5.83 -29.18
CA THR A 178 43.36 5.16 -28.47
C THR A 178 43.94 6.05 -27.38
N SER A 179 43.09 6.72 -26.61
CA SER A 179 43.48 7.52 -25.46
C SER A 179 42.38 7.38 -24.43
N SER A 180 42.64 6.53 -23.46
CA SER A 180 41.86 6.34 -22.25
C SER A 180 42.13 7.50 -21.30
N SER A 181 41.49 8.63 -21.55
CA SER A 181 41.46 9.74 -20.59
C SER A 181 40.03 9.93 -20.09
N ASP A 182 39.84 10.11 -18.78
CA ASP A 182 38.51 10.25 -18.15
C ASP A 182 37.65 11.38 -18.77
N LYS A 183 38.30 12.34 -19.44
CA LYS A 183 37.64 13.42 -20.19
C LYS A 183 36.91 12.94 -21.45
N ASP A 184 37.30 11.81 -22.03
CA ASP A 184 36.69 11.29 -23.26
C ASP A 184 35.40 10.52 -22.97
N MET A 185 35.27 9.93 -21.77
CA MET A 185 34.02 9.32 -21.31
C MET A 185 32.92 10.36 -21.08
N ALA A 186 33.26 11.55 -20.57
CA ALA A 186 32.31 12.66 -20.41
C ALA A 186 31.78 13.19 -21.76
N LYS A 187 32.54 13.04 -22.86
CA LYS A 187 32.07 13.41 -24.21
C LYS A 187 31.14 12.38 -24.84
N ALA A 188 31.09 11.16 -24.31
CA ALA A 188 30.19 10.13 -24.81
C ALA A 188 28.72 10.42 -24.48
N VAL A 189 28.45 11.25 -23.46
CA VAL A 189 27.10 11.65 -23.04
C VAL A 189 26.90 13.15 -23.26
N GLU A 190 26.03 13.52 -24.18
CA GLU A 190 25.65 14.90 -24.45
C GLU A 190 24.27 15.21 -23.87
N LEU A 191 24.15 16.31 -23.12
CA LEU A 191 22.87 16.87 -22.73
C LEU A 191 22.30 17.70 -23.88
N VAL A 192 21.26 17.18 -24.54
CA VAL A 192 20.70 17.77 -25.77
C VAL A 192 19.74 18.91 -25.47
N ASP A 193 18.88 18.71 -24.48
CA ASP A 193 17.77 19.60 -24.16
C ASP A 193 17.39 19.34 -22.70
N TRP A 194 17.37 20.39 -21.89
CA TRP A 194 16.88 20.30 -20.53
C TRP A 194 16.15 21.58 -20.17
N TRP A 195 14.92 21.45 -19.70
CA TRP A 195 14.18 22.60 -19.22
C TRP A 195 13.19 22.20 -18.14
N ALA A 196 12.95 23.16 -17.24
CA ALA A 196 11.91 23.13 -16.25
C ALA A 196 11.01 24.35 -16.49
N GLU A 197 9.71 24.14 -16.51
CA GLU A 197 8.70 25.18 -16.69
C GLU A 197 7.81 25.22 -15.46
N TYR A 198 7.70 26.39 -14.86
CA TYR A 198 6.74 26.68 -13.80
C TYR A 198 5.67 27.62 -14.34
N GLY A 199 4.43 27.15 -14.32
CA GLY A 199 3.27 27.89 -14.82
C GLY A 199 2.08 27.72 -13.90
N LYS A 200 2.02 28.52 -12.82
CA LYS A 200 0.82 28.61 -11.98
C LYS A 200 -0.33 29.30 -12.70
N TYR A 201 -0.02 30.24 -13.59
CA TYR A 201 -1.01 31.01 -14.35
C TYR A 201 -0.90 30.70 -15.84
N ASN A 202 -2.04 30.59 -16.53
CA ASN A 202 -2.06 30.30 -17.97
C ASN A 202 -1.40 31.39 -18.81
N PHE A 203 -1.38 32.63 -18.32
CA PHE A 203 -0.81 33.80 -19.00
C PHE A 203 0.70 34.00 -18.76
N ALA A 204 1.27 33.40 -17.72
CA ALA A 204 2.67 33.58 -17.34
C ALA A 204 3.30 32.22 -17.03
N LYS A 205 4.14 31.76 -17.95
CA LYS A 205 4.94 30.54 -17.80
C LYS A 205 6.40 30.94 -17.80
N ILE A 206 7.12 30.54 -16.76
CA ILE A 206 8.55 30.79 -16.66
C ILE A 206 9.26 29.48 -16.97
N ARG A 207 10.10 29.49 -18.01
CA ARG A 207 10.90 28.33 -18.42
C ARG A 207 12.36 28.62 -18.16
N PHE A 208 13.01 27.67 -17.49
CA PHE A 208 14.43 27.71 -17.16
C PHE A 208 15.13 26.51 -17.79
N GLY A 209 16.35 26.73 -18.29
CA GLY A 209 17.22 25.66 -18.81
C GLY A 209 17.73 25.94 -20.22
N GLN A 210 18.18 24.88 -20.88
CA GLN A 210 18.65 24.90 -22.25
C GLN A 210 17.60 24.23 -23.13
N TRP A 211 16.88 25.03 -23.92
CA TRP A 211 15.94 24.53 -24.92
C TRP A 211 16.30 25.02 -26.32
N LYS A 212 15.79 24.32 -27.33
CA LYS A 212 15.92 24.76 -28.72
C LYS A 212 14.98 25.93 -28.97
N VAL A 213 15.53 27.09 -29.31
CA VAL A 213 14.74 28.28 -29.66
C VAL A 213 13.99 28.04 -30.98
N PRO A 214 12.66 28.20 -31.00
CA PRO A 214 11.87 28.02 -32.22
C PRO A 214 11.97 29.25 -33.13
N PHE A 215 13.10 29.42 -33.83
CA PHE A 215 13.30 30.60 -34.71
C PHE A 215 12.71 30.43 -36.12
N ASN A 216 12.41 29.19 -36.56
CA ASN A 216 11.85 28.92 -37.91
C ASN A 216 10.45 28.28 -37.84
N ARG A 217 9.45 28.89 -38.50
CA ARG A 217 8.05 28.42 -38.56
C ARG A 217 7.91 26.97 -39.03
N GLN A 218 8.71 26.55 -40.02
CA GLN A 218 8.69 25.16 -40.51
C GLN A 218 9.03 24.13 -39.42
N ARG A 219 9.85 24.49 -38.42
CA ARG A 219 10.18 23.63 -37.29
C ARG A 219 9.08 23.63 -36.23
N VAL A 220 8.40 24.77 -36.02
CA VAL A 220 7.31 24.91 -35.04
C VAL A 220 6.07 24.08 -35.43
N VAL A 221 5.71 24.08 -36.72
CA VAL A 221 4.53 23.33 -37.21
C VAL A 221 4.72 21.82 -37.06
N SER A 222 5.95 21.31 -37.22
CA SER A 222 6.24 19.88 -37.01
C SER A 222 6.05 19.41 -35.56
N PHE A 223 6.23 20.31 -34.58
CA PHE A 223 6.08 19.99 -33.16
C PHE A 223 4.61 19.88 -32.74
N LEU A 224 3.75 20.78 -33.24
CA LEU A 224 2.31 20.78 -32.95
C LEU A 224 1.63 19.50 -33.47
N ARG A 225 1.99 19.04 -34.67
CA ARG A 225 1.35 17.88 -35.30
C ARG A 225 1.71 16.53 -34.64
N THR A 226 2.76 16.46 -33.82
CA THR A 226 3.13 15.22 -33.10
C THR A 226 2.49 15.16 -31.70
N ALA A 227 1.84 16.24 -31.25
CA ALA A 227 1.12 16.25 -29.97
C ALA A 227 -0.31 15.69 -30.07
N ASP A 228 -0.87 15.61 -31.28
CA ASP A 228 -2.26 15.21 -31.53
C ASP A 228 -2.43 13.74 -31.97
N ASP A 229 -1.34 12.96 -32.11
CA ASP A 229 -1.35 11.52 -32.47
C ASP A 229 -0.76 10.61 -31.38
#